data_AF-A0A4S8KJS3-F1
#
_entry.id   AF-A0A4S8KJS3-F1
#
_cell.length_a   1.000
_cell.length_b   1.000
_cell.length_c   1.000
_cell.angle_alpha   90.00
_cell.angle_beta   90.00
_cell.angle_gamma   90.00
#
_symmetry.space_group_name_H-M   'P 1'
#
loop_
_entity.id
_entity.type
_entity.pdbx_description
1 polymer ?
#
loop_
_entity_poly.entity_id
_entity_poly.type
_entity_poly.pdbx_seq_one_letter_code
_entity_poly.pdbx_strand_id
1 'polypeptide(L)'
;VLIAMCYPDAAYPQLRVCNDFLTYLFHLDDLSDDMDDRSTSAMADVVSNALYHPSHRNPTRIGKMTKDYWTRMISTAAPGCQQRFISYFDFYFQSASEQARDREAGVIPDLESYIALRRD
;
A
#
# COMPACT_ATOMS: atom_id res chain seq x y z
N VAL A 1 -9.57 -8.17 -14.44
CA VAL A 1 -10.98 -7.78 -14.69
C VAL A 1 -11.38 -6.55 -13.88
N LEU A 2 -11.14 -6.52 -12.55
CA LEU A 2 -11.47 -5.35 -11.70
C LEU A 2 -10.89 -4.02 -12.22
N ILE A 3 -9.59 -3.96 -12.48
CA ILE A 3 -8.92 -2.73 -12.95
C ILE A 3 -9.40 -2.25 -14.33
N ALA A 4 -9.75 -3.16 -15.23
CA ALA A 4 -10.28 -2.81 -16.56
C ALA A 4 -11.67 -2.18 -16.49
N MET A 5 -12.45 -2.47 -15.44
CA MET A 5 -13.74 -1.83 -15.21
C MET A 5 -13.59 -0.43 -14.61
N CYS A 6 -12.55 -0.20 -13.78
CA CYS A 6 -12.27 1.11 -13.18
C CYS A 6 -11.61 2.09 -14.16
N TYR A 7 -10.77 1.58 -15.07
CA TYR A 7 -10.00 2.39 -16.02
C TYR A 7 -10.19 1.88 -17.46
N PRO A 8 -11.42 1.92 -18.01
CA PRO A 8 -11.73 1.33 -19.32
C PRO A 8 -10.97 1.99 -20.48
N ASP A 9 -10.64 3.27 -20.34
CA ASP A 9 -9.95 4.05 -21.38
C ASP A 9 -8.41 4.02 -21.23
N ALA A 10 -7.87 3.31 -20.23
CA ALA A 10 -6.44 3.21 -20.04
C ALA A 10 -5.80 2.35 -21.14
N ALA A 11 -4.75 2.87 -21.77
CA ALA A 11 -3.93 2.07 -22.67
C ALA A 11 -3.19 0.97 -21.90
N TYR A 12 -2.76 -0.07 -22.64
CA TYR A 12 -2.17 -1.28 -22.07
C TYR A 12 -1.05 -1.02 -21.03
N PRO A 13 -0.07 -0.12 -21.26
CA PRO A 13 0.99 0.13 -20.28
C PRO A 13 0.47 0.67 -18.94
N GLN A 14 -0.48 1.60 -18.97
CA GLN A 14 -1.09 2.19 -17.78
C GLN A 14 -1.96 1.16 -17.06
N LEU A 15 -2.77 0.42 -17.82
CA LEU A 15 -3.64 -0.61 -17.27
C LEU A 15 -2.85 -1.71 -16.57
N ARG A 16 -1.69 -2.08 -17.13
CA ARG A 16 -0.75 -3.01 -16.49
C ARG A 16 -0.25 -2.49 -15.16
N VAL A 17 0.20 -1.23 -15.08
CA VAL A 17 0.66 -0.64 -13.81
C VAL A 17 -0.46 -0.62 -12.77
N CYS A 18 -1.68 -0.26 -13.15
CA CYS A 18 -2.84 -0.30 -12.25
C CYS A 18 -3.16 -1.73 -11.78
N ASN A 19 -3.04 -2.73 -12.65
CA ASN A 19 -3.26 -4.13 -12.29
C ASN A 19 -2.17 -4.69 -11.38
N ASP A 20 -0.91 -4.36 -11.67
CA ASP A 20 0.23 -4.70 -10.82
C ASP A 20 0.05 -4.09 -9.43
N PHE A 21 -0.40 -2.83 -9.35
CA PHE A 21 -0.74 -2.17 -8.09
C PHE A 21 -1.85 -2.88 -7.32
N LEU A 22 -2.98 -3.20 -7.97
CA LEU A 22 -4.10 -3.87 -7.29
C LEU A 22 -3.69 -5.23 -6.73
N THR A 23 -2.92 -6.00 -7.51
CA THR A 23 -2.42 -7.31 -7.07
C THR A 23 -1.46 -7.17 -5.89
N TYR A 24 -0.58 -6.16 -5.94
CA TYR A 24 0.32 -5.83 -4.84
C TYR A 24 -0.45 -5.39 -3.58
N LEU A 25 -1.51 -4.60 -3.73
CA LEU A 25 -2.33 -4.12 -2.62
C LEU A 25 -3.05 -5.27 -1.91
N PHE A 26 -3.66 -6.20 -2.66
CA PHE A 26 -4.23 -7.41 -2.05
C PHE A 26 -3.19 -8.24 -1.29
N HIS A 27 -1.99 -8.36 -1.83
CA HIS A 27 -0.93 -9.08 -1.13
C HIS A 27 -0.47 -8.38 0.16
N LEU A 28 -0.46 -7.04 0.17
CA LEU A 28 -0.18 -6.28 1.39
C LEU A 28 -1.28 -6.46 2.44
N ASP A 29 -2.54 -6.43 2.02
CA ASP A 29 -3.71 -6.62 2.88
C ASP A 29 -3.66 -8.01 3.55
N ASP A 30 -3.47 -9.06 2.76
CA ASP A 30 -3.29 -10.45 3.24
C ASP A 30 -2.16 -10.57 4.27
N LEU A 31 -1.04 -9.87 4.05
CA LEU A 31 0.06 -9.88 5.00
C LEU A 31 -0.31 -9.11 6.28
N SER A 32 -0.95 -7.95 6.15
CA SER A 32 -1.33 -7.12 7.30
C SER A 32 -2.40 -7.73 8.20
N ASP A 33 -3.26 -8.61 7.65
CA ASP A 33 -4.29 -9.28 8.42
C ASP A 33 -3.73 -10.21 9.50
N ASP A 34 -2.57 -10.82 9.26
CA ASP A 34 -1.88 -11.71 10.20
C ASP A 34 -0.88 -10.99 11.13
N MET A 35 -0.79 -9.66 11.05
CA MET A 35 0.26 -8.87 11.69
C MET A 35 -0.16 -8.22 13.01
N ASP A 36 0.75 -8.25 13.98
CA ASP A 36 0.73 -7.44 15.20
C ASP A 36 1.21 -5.99 14.90
N ASP A 37 1.05 -5.07 15.86
CA ASP A 37 1.45 -3.65 15.64
C ASP A 37 2.93 -3.50 15.26
N ARG A 38 3.80 -4.32 15.87
CA ARG A 38 5.26 -4.28 15.64
C ARG A 38 5.64 -4.74 14.24
N SER A 39 5.01 -5.81 13.76
CA SER A 39 5.24 -6.31 12.42
C SER A 39 4.71 -5.31 11.40
N THR A 40 3.55 -4.68 11.63
CA THR A 40 2.98 -3.65 10.74
C THR A 40 3.96 -2.49 10.53
N SER A 41 4.57 -2.01 11.62
CA SER A 41 5.60 -0.97 11.58
C SER A 41 6.82 -1.39 10.75
N ALA A 42 7.29 -2.63 10.92
CA ALA A 42 8.44 -3.15 10.16
C ALA A 42 8.13 -3.28 8.65
N MET A 43 6.91 -3.64 8.29
CA MET A 43 6.49 -3.65 6.88
C MET A 43 6.41 -2.24 6.30
N ALA A 44 5.83 -1.30 7.05
CA ALA A 44 5.77 0.11 6.66
C ALA A 44 7.17 0.65 6.35
N ASP A 45 8.15 0.38 7.23
CA ASP A 45 9.54 0.76 7.01
C ASP A 45 10.10 0.16 5.71
N VAL A 46 9.89 -1.13 5.46
CA VAL A 46 10.39 -1.81 4.26
C VAL A 46 9.78 -1.23 2.99
N VAL A 47 8.47 -0.95 2.99
CA VAL A 47 7.74 -0.41 1.84
C VAL A 47 8.13 1.03 1.60
N SER A 48 8.12 1.88 2.63
CA SER A 48 8.53 3.29 2.52
C SER A 48 9.98 3.41 2.06
N ASN A 49 10.91 2.60 2.58
CA ASN A 49 12.30 2.61 2.09
C ASN A 49 12.39 2.26 0.59
N ALA A 50 11.59 1.29 0.12
CA ALA A 50 11.56 0.93 -1.30
C ALA A 50 10.94 2.03 -2.19
N LEU A 51 9.98 2.80 -1.66
CA LEU A 51 9.38 3.93 -2.37
C LEU A 51 10.31 5.14 -2.45
N TYR A 52 10.98 5.50 -1.35
CA TYR A 52 11.90 6.64 -1.30
C TYR A 52 13.27 6.35 -1.95
N HIS A 53 13.71 5.07 -1.94
CA HIS A 53 15.00 4.65 -2.46
C HIS A 53 14.89 3.49 -3.48
N PRO A 54 14.22 3.70 -4.63
CA PRO A 54 13.97 2.64 -5.62
C PRO A 54 15.24 2.01 -6.20
N SER A 55 16.37 2.71 -6.18
CA SER A 55 17.67 2.18 -6.64
C SER A 55 18.24 1.12 -5.68
N HIS A 56 17.90 1.15 -4.40
CA HIS A 56 18.46 0.24 -3.40
C HIS A 56 17.97 -1.20 -3.57
N ARG A 57 18.77 -2.16 -3.13
CA ARG A 57 18.39 -3.58 -3.12
C ARG A 57 17.66 -3.87 -1.82
N ASN A 58 16.41 -4.33 -1.92
CA ASN A 58 15.68 -4.81 -0.76
C ASN A 58 15.79 -6.36 -0.66
N PRO A 59 16.20 -6.92 0.48
CA PRO A 59 16.31 -8.38 0.64
C PRO A 59 14.94 -9.06 0.78
N THR A 60 13.95 -8.34 1.31
CA THR A 60 12.61 -8.88 1.60
C THR A 60 11.80 -9.12 0.32
N ARG A 61 10.82 -10.03 0.40
CA ARG A 61 9.91 -10.28 -0.73
C ARG A 61 9.04 -9.04 -1.01
N ILE A 62 8.47 -8.44 0.04
CA ILE A 62 7.59 -7.28 -0.11
C ILE A 62 8.33 -6.08 -0.70
N GLY A 63 9.53 -5.76 -0.20
CA GLY A 63 10.31 -4.65 -0.74
C GLY A 63 10.77 -4.86 -2.19
N LYS A 64 10.96 -6.11 -2.64
CA LYS A 64 11.20 -6.41 -4.06
C LYS A 64 9.96 -6.16 -4.91
N MET A 65 8.78 -6.55 -4.43
CA MET A 65 7.50 -6.31 -5.10
C MET A 65 7.20 -4.81 -5.17
N THR A 66 7.35 -4.09 -4.06
CA THR A 66 7.20 -2.63 -4.00
C THR A 66 8.13 -1.96 -5.00
N LYS A 67 9.42 -2.33 -5.02
CA LYS A 67 10.40 -1.77 -5.96
C LYS A 67 10.02 -2.04 -7.42
N ASP A 68 9.66 -3.27 -7.77
CA ASP A 68 9.33 -3.65 -9.14
C ASP A 68 8.11 -2.87 -9.67
N TYR A 69 7.04 -2.80 -8.87
CA TYR A 69 5.88 -1.97 -9.18
C TYR A 69 6.25 -0.48 -9.27
N TRP A 70 6.91 0.04 -8.24
CA TRP A 70 7.20 1.47 -8.10
C TRP A 70 8.07 1.99 -9.24
N THR A 71 9.08 1.22 -9.65
CA THR A 71 9.95 1.57 -10.79
C THR A 71 9.15 1.73 -12.08
N ARG A 72 8.12 0.90 -12.30
CA ARG A 72 7.22 1.04 -13.46
C ARG A 72 6.33 2.27 -13.33
N MET A 73 5.78 2.53 -12.15
CA MET A 73 4.91 3.68 -11.87
C MET A 73 5.63 5.01 -12.12
N ILE A 74 6.81 5.20 -11.52
CA ILE A 74 7.55 6.48 -11.60
C ILE A 74 8.10 6.79 -12.99
N SER A 75 8.13 5.80 -13.89
CA SER A 75 8.54 6.01 -15.29
C SER A 75 7.59 6.93 -16.06
N THR A 76 6.34 7.07 -15.61
CA THR A 76 5.30 7.88 -16.27
C THR A 76 4.57 8.82 -15.32
N ALA A 77 4.59 8.58 -14.02
CA ALA A 77 3.91 9.41 -13.04
C ALA A 77 4.60 10.76 -12.84
N ALA A 78 3.82 11.85 -12.86
CA ALA A 78 4.33 13.18 -12.54
C ALA A 78 4.76 13.27 -11.06
N PRO A 79 5.73 14.14 -10.71
CA PRO A 79 6.25 14.25 -9.33
C PRO A 79 5.16 14.43 -8.26
N GLY A 80 4.15 15.26 -8.52
CA GLY A 80 3.04 15.45 -7.59
C GLY A 80 2.17 14.20 -7.40
N CYS A 81 2.05 13.34 -8.43
CA CYS A 81 1.37 12.05 -8.30
C CYS A 81 2.19 11.08 -7.45
N GLN A 82 3.51 11.05 -7.66
CA GLN A 82 4.41 10.23 -6.85
C GLN A 82 4.34 10.60 -5.37
N GLN A 83 4.41 11.91 -5.06
CA GLN A 83 4.32 12.39 -3.68
C GLN A 83 2.99 12.00 -3.02
N ARG A 84 1.86 12.23 -3.69
CA ARG A 84 0.55 11.83 -3.16
C ARG A 84 0.48 10.32 -2.93
N PHE A 85 1.00 9.52 -3.85
CA PHE A 85 1.00 8.07 -3.72
C PHE A 85 1.74 7.62 -2.46
N ILE A 86 2.92 8.21 -2.20
CA ILE A 86 3.70 7.91 -1.00
C ILE A 86 2.92 8.32 0.26
N SER A 87 2.33 9.52 0.30
CA SER A 87 1.53 9.97 1.45
C SER A 87 0.33 9.08 1.73
N TYR A 88 -0.35 8.57 0.70
CA TYR A 88 -1.44 7.61 0.89
C TYR A 88 -0.96 6.28 1.50
N PHE A 89 0.25 5.84 1.16
CA PHE A 89 0.82 4.64 1.79
C PHE A 89 1.15 4.86 3.28
N ASP A 90 1.58 6.06 3.65
CA ASP A 90 1.81 6.40 5.06
C ASP A 90 0.49 6.33 5.85
N PHE A 91 -0.61 6.88 5.30
CA PHE A 91 -1.95 6.78 5.91
C PHE A 91 -2.43 5.34 6.02
N TYR A 92 -2.32 4.54 4.95
CA TYR A 92 -2.69 3.12 4.95
C TYR A 92 -2.01 2.35 6.10
N PHE A 93 -0.70 2.52 6.29
CA PHE A 93 0.01 1.82 7.37
C PHE A 93 -0.36 2.33 8.77
N GLN A 94 -0.68 3.62 8.89
CA GLN A 94 -1.19 4.18 10.14
C GLN A 94 -2.55 3.56 10.51
N SER A 95 -3.49 3.51 9.57
CA SER A 95 -4.79 2.85 9.73
C SER A 95 -4.66 1.38 10.07
N ALA A 96 -3.77 0.65 9.38
CA ALA A 96 -3.51 -0.76 9.65
C ALA A 96 -2.93 -1.00 11.05
N SER A 97 -2.00 -0.15 11.49
CA SER A 97 -1.42 -0.19 12.83
C SER A 97 -2.46 0.06 13.92
N GLU A 98 -3.35 1.04 13.72
CA GLU A 98 -4.45 1.31 14.64
C GLU A 98 -5.44 0.13 14.71
N GLN A 99 -5.81 -0.45 13.57
CA GLN A 99 -6.65 -1.66 13.53
C GLN A 99 -6.01 -2.85 14.26
N ALA A 100 -4.70 -3.05 14.11
CA ALA A 100 -3.97 -4.10 14.81
C ALA A 100 -4.00 -3.88 16.34
N ARG A 101 -3.78 -2.64 16.81
CA ARG A 101 -3.84 -2.29 18.23
C ARG A 101 -5.23 -2.50 18.83
N ASP A 102 -6.28 -2.05 18.14
CA ASP A 102 -7.66 -2.23 18.58
C ASP A 102 -8.01 -3.72 18.70
N ARG A 103 -7.57 -4.52 17.73
CA ARG A 103 -7.75 -5.98 17.73
C ARG A 103 -7.03 -6.65 18.91
N GLU A 104 -5.79 -6.26 19.19
CA GLU A 104 -5.03 -6.76 20.35
C GLU A 104 -5.67 -6.36 21.69
N ALA A 105 -6.21 -5.14 21.77
CA ALA A 105 -6.87 -4.61 22.96
C ALA A 105 -8.32 -5.10 23.13
N GLY A 106 -8.89 -5.79 22.13
CA GLY A 106 -10.30 -6.20 22.10
C GLY A 106 -11.26 -5.01 22.03
N VAL A 107 -10.82 -3.87 21.51
CA VAL A 107 -11.62 -2.65 21.36
C VAL A 107 -12.44 -2.75 20.08
N ILE A 108 -13.73 -2.44 20.19
CA ILE A 108 -14.61 -2.31 19.02
C ILE A 108 -14.89 -0.81 18.85
N PRO A 109 -14.39 -0.18 17.77
CA PRO A 109 -14.63 1.23 17.53
C PRO A 109 -16.12 1.52 17.31
N ASP A 110 -16.55 2.72 17.69
CA ASP A 110 -17.87 3.21 17.33
C ASP A 110 -17.97 3.46 15.81
N LEU A 111 -19.19 3.68 15.31
CA LEU A 111 -19.45 3.80 13.87
C LEU A 111 -18.62 4.90 13.21
N GLU A 112 -18.50 6.07 13.84
CA GLU A 112 -17.78 7.21 13.23
C GLU A 112 -16.28 6.95 13.20
N SER A 113 -15.73 6.43 14.31
CA SER A 113 -14.32 6.03 14.39
C SER A 113 -13.99 4.92 13.38
N TYR A 114 -14.88 3.93 13.22
CA TYR A 114 -14.72 2.87 12.23
C TYR A 114 -14.74 3.40 10.79
N ILE A 115 -15.67 4.32 10.46
CA ILE A 115 -15.73 4.94 9.12
C ILE A 115 -14.47 5.74 8.84
N ALA A 116 -13.98 6.52 9.80
CA ALA A 116 -12.74 7.27 9.66
C ALA A 116 -11.55 6.33 9.41
N LEU A 117 -11.41 5.29 10.25
CA LEU A 117 -10.32 4.33 10.18
C LEU A 117 -10.30 3.49 8.89
N ARG A 118 -11.46 3.21 8.30
CA ARG A 118 -11.58 2.42 7.05
C ARG A 118 -11.50 3.26 5.78
N ARG A 119 -11.56 4.58 5.90
CA ARG A 119 -11.48 5.49 4.76
C ARG A 119 -10.04 5.68 4.27
N ASP A 120 -9.11 5.70 5.22
CA ASP A 120 -7.69 5.99 5.01
C ASP A 120 -6.87 4.70 4.86
#